data_AF-A0A8D8SL91-F1
#
_entry.id   AF-A0A8D8SL91-F1
#
_cell.length_a   1.000
_cell.length_b   1.000
_cell.length_c   1.000
_cell.angle_alpha   90.00
_cell.angle_beta   90.00
_cell.angle_gamma   90.00
#
_symmetry.space_group_name_H-M   'P 1'
#
loop_
_entity.id
_entity.type
_entity.pdbx_description
1 polymer ?
#
loop_
_entity_poly.entity_id
_entity_poly.type
_entity_poly.pdbx_seq_one_letter_code
_entity_poly.pdbx_strand_id
1 'polypeptide(L)'
;MVSTSSPSGDSEIDSGMESMTQSSRDLTPEKSNPKLAIEDEDDDDDETLGERLYGLTEIFPESLRNGAYKTTKVLQSGIVGFYSFARTSSWIIATSATVALLPIVFETQRFEVQEMQRNQQKQILLGTGSSLGPGMAMMPSR
;
A
#
# COMPACT_ATOMS: atom_id res chain seq x y z
N MET A 1 -53.83 -36.52 80.50
CA MET A 1 -55.11 -36.42 79.76
C MET A 1 -55.08 -35.14 78.96
N VAL A 2 -55.61 -35.23 77.73
CA VAL A 2 -55.99 -34.17 76.80
C VAL A 2 -54.89 -33.62 75.87
N SER A 3 -55.03 -34.04 74.61
CA SER A 3 -54.52 -33.43 73.38
C SER A 3 -55.42 -32.27 72.97
N THR A 4 -54.84 -31.23 72.35
CA THR A 4 -55.37 -30.31 71.31
C THR A 4 -54.23 -29.30 71.03
N SER A 5 -53.86 -28.80 69.85
CA SER A 5 -54.37 -28.77 68.47
C SER A 5 -53.25 -28.15 67.59
N SER A 6 -53.16 -28.57 66.32
CA SER A 6 -52.16 -28.27 65.25
C SER A 6 -52.07 -26.79 64.79
N PRO A 7 -51.41 -26.40 63.64
CA PRO A 7 -50.51 -27.09 62.69
C PRO A 7 -49.32 -26.21 62.17
N SER A 8 -48.63 -26.66 61.12
CA SER A 8 -47.82 -25.94 60.10
C SER A 8 -46.29 -26.09 60.19
N GLY A 9 -45.57 -26.63 59.20
CA GLY A 9 -45.97 -27.20 57.91
C GLY A 9 -44.81 -28.01 57.34
N ASP A 10 -45.09 -29.26 56.99
CA ASP A 10 -44.17 -30.12 56.25
C ASP A 10 -44.43 -29.94 54.76
N SER A 11 -43.36 -29.65 54.02
CA SER A 11 -43.38 -29.57 52.57
C SER A 11 -43.57 -30.96 51.98
N GLU A 12 -44.81 -31.33 51.69
CA GLU A 12 -45.13 -32.51 50.90
C GLU A 12 -44.80 -32.26 49.43
N ILE A 13 -43.91 -33.11 48.94
CA ILE A 13 -43.48 -33.22 47.56
C ILE A 13 -44.54 -34.13 46.89
N ASP A 14 -45.59 -33.53 46.31
CA ASP A 14 -46.55 -34.30 45.51
C ASP A 14 -46.11 -34.33 44.03
N SER A 15 -45.91 -35.55 43.58
CA SER A 15 -45.34 -35.93 42.30
C SER A 15 -46.50 -36.23 41.35
N GLY A 16 -47.01 -35.19 40.69
CA GLY A 16 -47.99 -35.31 39.62
C GLY A 16 -47.30 -35.56 38.27
N MET A 17 -47.01 -36.82 37.94
CA MET A 17 -46.74 -37.22 36.56
C MET A 17 -48.05 -37.57 35.85
N GLU A 18 -48.49 -36.72 34.92
CA GLU A 18 -49.22 -37.13 33.71
C GLU A 18 -49.00 -36.06 32.63
N SER A 19 -48.10 -36.29 31.66
CA SER A 19 -48.44 -36.84 30.34
C SER A 19 -49.69 -36.19 29.73
N MET A 20 -49.51 -35.16 28.90
CA MET A 20 -49.90 -35.26 27.50
C MET A 20 -49.04 -34.31 26.65
N THR A 21 -48.45 -34.93 25.65
CA THR A 21 -47.98 -34.36 24.39
C THR A 21 -48.92 -33.30 23.83
N GLN A 22 -48.36 -32.46 22.97
CA GLN A 22 -49.04 -31.58 21.98
C GLN A 22 -49.03 -30.11 22.40
N SER A 23 -47.93 -29.42 22.13
CA SER A 23 -47.86 -28.59 20.92
C SER A 23 -48.93 -27.50 20.91
N SER A 24 -48.80 -26.52 21.82
CA SER A 24 -49.46 -25.22 21.66
C SER A 24 -48.46 -24.27 21.03
N ARG A 25 -48.33 -24.37 19.70
CA ARG A 25 -47.65 -23.39 18.88
C ARG A 25 -48.49 -22.11 18.87
N ASP A 26 -47.79 -21.01 19.09
CA ASP A 26 -48.28 -19.64 19.04
C ASP A 26 -49.10 -19.40 17.76
N LEU A 27 -50.35 -18.95 17.92
CA LEU A 27 -51.27 -18.65 16.82
C LEU A 27 -51.10 -17.19 16.40
N THR A 28 -50.03 -16.90 15.67
CA THR A 28 -49.95 -15.71 14.81
C THR A 28 -50.36 -16.13 13.40
N PRO A 29 -51.26 -15.41 12.69
CA PRO A 29 -51.61 -15.78 11.33
C PRO A 29 -50.41 -15.54 10.41
N GLU A 30 -49.67 -16.61 10.13
CA GLU A 30 -48.60 -16.66 9.14
C GLU A 30 -49.23 -16.42 7.76
N LYS A 31 -49.04 -15.21 7.23
CA LYS A 31 -49.25 -14.95 5.81
C LYS A 31 -48.14 -15.69 5.07
N SER A 32 -48.48 -16.84 4.49
CA SER A 32 -47.57 -17.67 3.71
C SER A 32 -46.93 -16.86 2.58
N ASN A 33 -45.70 -16.40 2.81
CA ASN A 33 -44.85 -15.86 1.76
C ASN A 33 -43.95 -17.02 1.30
N PRO A 34 -44.09 -17.52 0.07
CA PRO A 34 -43.37 -18.71 -0.36
C PRO A 34 -41.96 -18.30 -0.79
N LYS A 35 -41.07 -18.00 0.16
CA LYS A 35 -39.61 -18.00 -0.07
C LYS A 35 -38.81 -17.85 1.23
N LEU A 36 -38.86 -18.83 2.12
CA LEU A 36 -37.81 -19.02 3.13
C LEU A 36 -37.61 -20.53 3.31
N ALA A 37 -37.12 -21.19 2.26
CA ALA A 37 -36.11 -22.20 2.50
C ALA A 37 -34.85 -21.41 2.85
N ILE A 38 -34.62 -21.24 4.15
CA ILE A 38 -33.28 -20.87 4.63
C ILE A 38 -32.47 -22.13 4.40
N GLU A 39 -31.84 -22.20 3.23
CA GLU A 39 -30.60 -22.93 3.11
C GLU A 39 -29.63 -22.17 4.01
N ASP A 40 -29.26 -22.80 5.13
CA ASP A 40 -28.04 -22.46 5.85
C ASP A 40 -26.86 -22.82 4.92
N GLU A 41 -26.72 -22.10 3.81
CA GLU A 41 -25.44 -21.96 3.14
C GLU A 41 -24.65 -20.99 4.03
N ASP A 42 -23.73 -21.55 4.81
CA ASP A 42 -22.52 -20.90 5.35
C ASP A 42 -21.70 -20.31 4.17
N ASP A 43 -22.31 -19.43 3.37
CA ASP A 43 -21.59 -18.44 2.55
C ASP A 43 -21.09 -17.38 3.54
N ASP A 44 -20.11 -17.78 4.35
CA ASP A 44 -19.12 -16.88 4.95
C ASP A 44 -18.34 -16.27 3.78
N ASP A 45 -18.98 -15.40 3.00
CA ASP A 45 -18.28 -14.43 2.17
C ASP A 45 -17.42 -13.60 3.14
N ASP A 46 -16.15 -13.96 3.25
CA ASP A 46 -15.16 -13.28 4.09
C ASP A 46 -15.30 -11.77 3.86
N GLU A 47 -15.92 -11.06 4.82
CA GLU A 47 -16.20 -9.64 4.73
C GLU A 47 -14.96 -8.91 4.21
N THR A 48 -15.07 -8.30 3.03
CA THR A 48 -13.91 -7.69 2.40
C THR A 48 -13.44 -6.52 3.26
N LEU A 49 -12.13 -6.27 3.28
CA LEU A 49 -11.59 -5.08 3.96
C LEU A 49 -12.24 -3.78 3.46
N GLY A 50 -12.74 -3.78 2.21
CA GLY A 50 -13.51 -2.68 1.63
C GLY A 50 -14.87 -2.50 2.29
N GLU A 51 -15.63 -3.57 2.53
CA GLU A 51 -16.93 -3.53 3.21
C GLU A 51 -16.78 -3.13 4.67
N ARG A 52 -15.77 -3.65 5.37
CA ARG A 52 -15.44 -3.24 6.74
C ARG A 52 -15.05 -1.76 6.82
N LEU A 53 -14.22 -1.29 5.88
CA LEU A 53 -13.85 0.12 5.80
C LEU A 53 -15.07 0.98 5.46
N TYR A 54 -15.94 0.51 4.55
CA TYR A 54 -17.15 1.22 4.16
C TYR A 54 -18.16 1.32 5.32
N GLY A 55 -18.40 0.23 6.05
CA GLY A 55 -19.20 0.21 7.27
C GLY A 55 -18.61 1.07 8.38
N LEU A 56 -17.29 1.05 8.56
CA LEU A 56 -16.62 1.96 9.51
C LEU A 56 -16.80 3.42 9.10
N THR A 57 -16.80 3.72 7.80
CA THR A 57 -17.09 5.08 7.36
C THR A 57 -18.52 5.51 7.69
N GLU A 58 -19.47 4.58 7.90
CA GLU A 58 -20.90 4.84 8.13
C GLU A 58 -21.16 5.54 9.46
N ILE A 59 -20.24 5.40 10.40
CA ILE A 59 -20.29 6.07 11.70
C ILE A 59 -19.81 7.54 11.60
N PHE A 60 -19.14 7.94 10.50
CA PHE A 60 -18.62 9.30 10.34
C PHE A 60 -19.62 10.27 9.68
N PRO A 61 -19.65 11.55 10.12
CA PRO A 61 -20.52 12.57 9.54
C PRO A 61 -20.17 12.85 8.07
N GLU A 62 -21.18 13.21 7.27
CA GLU A 62 -21.02 13.45 5.83
C GLU A 62 -19.96 14.49 5.48
N SER A 63 -19.76 15.49 6.33
CA SER A 63 -18.73 16.51 6.13
C SER A 63 -17.32 15.92 6.06
N LEU A 64 -17.03 14.87 6.84
CA LEU A 64 -15.73 14.20 6.84
C LEU A 64 -15.56 13.32 5.59
N ARG A 65 -16.60 12.56 5.23
CA ARG A 65 -16.63 11.74 4.00
C ARG A 65 -16.46 12.59 2.74
N ASN A 66 -17.20 13.69 2.64
CA ASN A 66 -17.10 14.62 1.51
C ASN A 66 -15.75 15.37 1.49
N GLY A 67 -15.21 15.68 2.68
CA GLY A 67 -13.85 16.18 2.84
C GLY A 67 -12.83 15.22 2.23
N ALA A 68 -12.80 13.97 2.70
CA ALA A 68 -11.90 12.93 2.18
C ALA A 68 -12.07 12.71 0.67
N TYR A 69 -13.31 12.67 0.17
CA TYR A 69 -13.59 12.57 -1.26
C TYR A 69 -12.96 13.73 -2.05
N LYS A 70 -13.15 14.98 -1.59
CA LYS A 70 -12.54 16.16 -2.21
C LYS A 70 -11.02 16.08 -2.18
N THR A 71 -10.41 15.69 -1.07
CA THR A 71 -8.95 15.58 -0.96
C THR A 71 -8.42 14.54 -1.93
N THR A 72 -9.07 13.38 -2.05
CA THR A 72 -8.70 12.33 -3.01
C THR A 72 -8.85 12.81 -4.45
N LYS A 73 -9.91 13.55 -4.78
CA LYS A 73 -10.10 14.12 -6.12
C LYS A 73 -9.08 15.20 -6.45
N VAL A 74 -8.74 16.06 -5.49
CA VAL A 74 -7.68 17.08 -5.62
C VAL A 74 -6.33 16.40 -5.81
N LEU A 75 -6.03 15.34 -5.03
CA LEU A 75 -4.79 14.59 -5.15
C LEU A 75 -4.71 13.89 -6.51
N GLN A 76 -5.79 13.24 -6.95
CA GLN A 76 -5.86 12.60 -8.28
C GLN A 76 -5.62 13.62 -9.40
N SER A 77 -6.30 14.77 -9.36
CA SER A 77 -6.09 15.85 -10.32
C SER A 77 -4.68 16.43 -10.22
N GLY A 78 -4.13 16.52 -9.02
CA GLY A 78 -2.77 17.00 -8.75
C GLY A 78 -1.71 16.08 -9.33
N ILE A 79 -1.86 14.76 -9.19
CA ILE A 79 -0.94 13.77 -9.78
C ILE A 79 -0.96 13.86 -11.30
N VAL A 80 -2.15 13.92 -11.91
CA VAL A 80 -2.28 14.05 -13.37
C VAL A 80 -1.67 15.37 -13.86
N GLY A 81 -1.99 16.48 -13.20
CA GLY A 81 -1.45 17.80 -13.53
C GLY A 81 0.07 17.88 -13.34
N PHE A 82 0.58 17.34 -12.23
CA PHE A 82 2.01 17.29 -11.94
C PHE A 82 2.75 16.41 -12.94
N TYR A 83 2.19 15.28 -13.34
CA TYR A 83 2.76 14.42 -14.39
C TYR A 83 2.86 15.16 -15.73
N SER A 84 1.80 15.84 -16.15
CA SER A 84 1.79 16.66 -17.38
C SER A 84 2.78 17.83 -17.31
N PHE A 85 2.87 18.49 -16.16
CA PHE A 85 3.83 19.56 -15.91
C PHE A 85 5.26 19.01 -15.94
N ALA A 86 5.55 17.93 -15.21
CA ALA A 86 6.88 17.32 -15.14
C ALA A 86 7.34 16.84 -16.51
N ARG A 87 6.46 16.24 -17.31
CA ARG A 87 6.77 15.85 -18.70
C ARG A 87 7.18 17.05 -19.56
N THR A 88 6.38 18.12 -19.52
CA THR A 88 6.62 19.32 -20.33
C THR A 88 7.87 20.05 -19.85
N SER A 89 7.99 20.28 -18.54
CA SER A 89 9.14 20.93 -17.92
C SER A 89 10.42 20.14 -18.12
N SER A 90 10.40 18.81 -17.97
CA SER A 90 11.55 17.94 -18.25
C SER A 90 12.00 18.08 -19.70
N TRP A 91 11.05 18.09 -20.65
CA TRP A 91 11.37 18.30 -22.06
C TRP A 91 12.02 19.67 -22.31
N ILE A 92 11.46 20.74 -21.75
CA ILE A 92 11.99 22.10 -21.91
C ILE A 92 13.37 22.21 -21.26
N ILE A 93 13.56 21.69 -20.05
CA ILE A 93 14.84 21.73 -19.34
C ILE A 93 15.88 20.90 -20.11
N ALA A 94 15.54 19.70 -20.57
CA ALA A 94 16.46 18.85 -21.32
C ALA A 94 16.88 19.50 -22.63
N THR A 95 15.94 20.07 -23.39
CA THR A 95 16.23 20.76 -24.65
C THR A 95 17.01 22.05 -24.42
N SER A 96 16.64 22.85 -23.42
CA SER A 96 17.34 24.07 -23.03
C SER A 96 18.78 23.79 -22.58
N ALA A 97 18.96 22.79 -21.70
CA ALA A 97 20.27 22.36 -21.24
C ALA A 97 21.14 21.88 -22.40
N THR A 98 20.58 21.12 -23.34
CA THR A 98 21.32 20.64 -24.51
C THR A 98 21.87 21.80 -25.34
N VAL A 99 21.06 22.83 -25.62
CA VAL A 99 21.51 24.00 -26.40
C VAL A 99 22.51 24.85 -25.62
N ALA A 100 22.31 25.02 -24.31
CA ALA A 100 23.19 25.83 -23.48
C ALA A 100 24.54 25.15 -23.16
N LEU A 101 24.54 23.83 -22.95
CA LEU A 101 25.74 23.06 -22.60
C LEU A 101 26.62 22.79 -23.81
N LEU A 102 26.06 22.76 -25.03
CA LEU A 102 26.83 22.52 -26.26
C LEU A 102 28.04 23.48 -26.41
N PRO A 103 27.89 24.82 -26.39
CA PRO A 103 29.03 25.73 -26.50
C PRO A 103 30.07 25.57 -25.37
N ILE A 104 29.60 25.29 -24.14
CA ILE A 104 30.42 25.10 -22.94
C ILE A 104 31.24 23.81 -23.05
N VAL A 105 30.62 22.72 -23.48
CA VAL A 105 31.28 21.42 -23.65
C VAL A 105 32.29 21.48 -24.78
N PHE A 106 31.99 22.17 -25.88
CA PHE A 106 33.02 22.39 -26.88
C PHE A 106 34.19 23.20 -26.29
N GLU A 107 33.95 24.06 -25.28
CA GLU A 107 34.95 24.91 -24.59
C GLU A 107 35.92 24.13 -23.76
N THR A 108 35.42 23.11 -23.09
CA THR A 108 36.25 22.19 -22.34
C THR A 108 36.99 21.21 -23.26
N GLN A 109 36.35 20.73 -24.34
CA GLN A 109 36.99 19.80 -25.29
C GLN A 109 38.18 20.43 -26.02
N ARG A 110 38.06 21.69 -26.45
CA ARG A 110 39.17 22.39 -27.14
C ARG A 110 40.38 22.60 -26.22
N PHE A 111 40.16 22.76 -24.92
CA PHE A 111 41.23 22.80 -23.94
C PHE A 111 41.92 21.43 -23.80
N GLU A 112 41.16 20.36 -23.63
CA GLU A 112 41.69 19.01 -23.44
C GLU A 112 42.44 18.49 -24.67
N VAL A 113 41.92 18.75 -25.87
CA VAL A 113 42.59 18.36 -27.13
C VAL A 113 43.96 19.04 -27.26
N GLN A 114 44.07 20.30 -26.86
CA GLN A 114 45.34 21.03 -26.93
C GLN A 114 46.35 20.50 -25.92
N GLU A 115 45.92 20.14 -24.71
CA GLU A 115 46.77 19.50 -23.72
C GLU A 115 47.20 18.09 -24.12
N MET A 116 46.30 17.30 -24.72
CA MET A 116 46.62 15.97 -25.24
C MET A 116 47.62 16.04 -26.38
N GLN A 117 47.48 16.98 -27.32
CA GLN A 117 48.46 17.18 -28.38
C GLN A 117 49.82 17.61 -27.81
N ARG A 118 49.84 18.49 -26.80
CA ARG A 118 51.08 18.90 -26.13
C ARG A 118 51.71 17.75 -25.33
N ASN A 119 50.92 16.82 -24.80
CA ASN A 119 51.41 15.58 -24.18
C ASN A 119 51.91 14.57 -25.22
N GLN A 120 51.23 14.42 -26.36
CA GLN A 120 51.64 13.56 -27.46
C GLN A 120 52.94 14.08 -28.09
N GLN A 121 53.06 15.37 -28.37
CA GLN A 121 54.31 15.96 -28.85
C GLN A 121 55.45 15.73 -27.87
N LYS A 122 55.20 15.83 -26.55
CA LYS A 122 56.20 15.45 -25.54
C LYS A 122 56.55 13.96 -25.61
N GLN A 123 55.59 13.06 -25.81
CA GLN A 123 55.87 11.60 -25.90
C GLN A 123 56.55 11.19 -27.22
N ILE A 124 56.25 11.87 -28.33
CA ILE A 124 56.85 11.60 -29.65
C ILE A 124 58.24 12.25 -29.75
N LEU A 125 58.45 13.43 -29.15
CA LEU A 125 59.77 14.06 -29.03
C LEU A 125 60.64 13.40 -27.95
N LEU A 126 60.03 12.69 -26.99
CA LEU A 126 60.69 11.71 -26.11
C LEU A 126 60.66 10.29 -26.70
N GLY A 127 60.33 10.15 -27.99
CA GLY A 127 60.25 8.90 -28.70
C GLY A 127 61.46 8.03 -28.35
N THR A 128 61.21 6.83 -27.83
CA THR A 128 62.26 5.81 -27.61
C THR A 128 63.30 6.14 -26.52
N GLY A 129 63.11 7.18 -25.68
CA GLY A 129 64.12 7.57 -24.67
C GLY A 129 63.72 7.42 -23.20
N SER A 130 62.43 7.50 -22.85
CA SER A 130 62.02 7.61 -21.44
C SER A 130 61.66 6.29 -20.76
N SER A 131 62.19 5.15 -21.25
CA SER A 131 62.33 3.92 -20.44
C SER A 131 63.60 3.93 -19.58
N LEU A 132 64.41 5.00 -19.63
CA LEU A 132 65.39 5.32 -18.59
C LEU A 132 64.71 5.99 -17.38
N GLY A 133 63.59 5.42 -16.93
CA GLY A 133 63.24 5.45 -15.52
C GLY A 133 64.15 4.48 -14.76
N PRO A 134 64.32 4.60 -13.43
CA PRO A 134 65.45 4.04 -12.65
C PRO A 134 65.55 2.50 -12.56
N GLY A 135 64.89 1.73 -13.44
CA GLY A 135 64.85 0.27 -13.43
C GLY A 135 65.78 -0.43 -14.41
N MET A 136 66.48 0.30 -15.31
CA MET A 136 67.42 -0.29 -16.28
C MET A 136 68.88 -0.28 -15.78
N ALA A 137 69.07 -0.52 -14.48
CA ALA A 137 70.36 -0.87 -13.92
C ALA A 137 70.32 -2.34 -13.50
N MET A 138 70.36 -3.26 -14.47
CA MET A 138 70.92 -4.60 -14.33
C MET A 138 70.76 -5.35 -15.66
N MET A 139 71.65 -5.05 -16.61
CA MET A 139 72.03 -6.04 -17.62
C MET A 139 72.97 -7.04 -16.94
N PRO A 140 72.63 -8.34 -16.86
CA PRO A 140 73.61 -9.36 -16.50
C PRO A 140 74.54 -9.55 -17.71
N SER A 141 75.82 -9.22 -17.53
CA SER A 141 76.86 -9.65 -18.46
C SER A 141 77.24 -11.08 -18.11
N ARG A 142 77.15 -11.94 -19.14
CA ARG A 142 77.78 -13.26 -19.37
C ARG A 142 78.31 -14.04 -18.16
#